data_AF-A0A090VE90-F1
#
_entry.id   AF-A0A090VE90-F1
#
_cell.length_a   1.000
_cell.length_b   1.000
_cell.length_c   1.000
_cell.angle_alpha   90.00
_cell.angle_beta   90.00
_cell.angle_gamma   90.00
#
_symmetry.space_group_name_H-M   'P 1'
#
loop_
_entity.id
_entity.type
_entity.pdbx_description
1 polymer ?
#
loop_
_entity_poly.entity_id
_entity_poly.type
_entity_poly.pdbx_seq_one_letter_code
_entity_poly.pdbx_strand_id
1 'polypeptide(L)' 'MYHAILLVALGLNPEYVTMPIYWCFTIGIVLFSFSIYGLILSDARGKKLKFLGPITPLGGLLLVTGWLLLCIAAF' A
#
# COMPACT_ATOMS: atom_id res chain seq x y z
N MET A 1 6.88 -6.82 2.48
CA MET A 1 7.16 -7.65 3.68
C MET A 1 6.89 -6.87 4.97
N TYR A 2 7.55 -5.75 5.23
CA TYR A 2 7.30 -4.94 6.45
C TYR A 2 5.84 -4.49 6.63
N HIS A 3 5.16 -4.08 5.56
CA HIS A 3 3.72 -3.75 5.59
C HIS A 3 2.83 -4.91 6.08
N ALA A 4 3.19 -6.17 5.79
CA ALA A 4 2.41 -7.32 6.22
C ALA A 4 2.58 -7.59 7.72
N ILE A 5 3.81 -7.50 8.21
CA ILE A 5 4.11 -7.61 9.66
C ILE A 5 3.40 -6.49 10.42
N LEU A 6 3.44 -5.26 9.90
CA LEU A 6 2.70 -4.14 10.47
C LEU A 6 1.20 -4.42 10.54
N LEU A 7 0.57 -4.88 9.46
CA LEU A 7 -0.86 -5.19 9.46
C LEU A 7 -1.23 -6.27 10.47
N VAL A 8 -0.40 -7.30 10.65
CA VAL A 8 -0.61 -8.30 11.71
C VAL A 8 -0.51 -7.66 13.09
N ALA A 9 0.50 -6.83 13.34
CA ALA A 9 0.64 -6.13 14.62
C ALA A 9 -0.54 -5.20 14.90
N LEU A 10 -1.03 -4.46 13.89
CA LEU A 10 -2.19 -3.58 14.00
C LEU A 10 -3.51 -4.34 14.17
N GLY A 11 -3.66 -5.48 13.52
CA GLY A 11 -4.82 -6.36 13.72
C GLY A 11 -4.90 -6.93 15.14
N LEU A 12 -3.76 -7.09 15.81
CA LEU A 12 -3.69 -7.49 17.21
C LEU A 12 -3.87 -6.32 18.19
N ASN A 13 -3.65 -5.08 17.75
CA ASN A 13 -3.74 -3.88 18.59
C ASN A 13 -4.64 -2.80 17.91
N PRO A 14 -5.96 -3.03 17.83
CA PRO A 14 -6.87 -2.15 17.09
C PRO A 14 -6.97 -0.74 17.68
N GLU A 15 -6.56 -0.54 18.93
CA GLU A 15 -6.54 0.76 19.62
C GLU A 15 -5.65 1.81 18.93
N TYR A 16 -4.62 1.38 18.19
CA TYR A 16 -3.72 2.26 17.45
C TYR A 16 -4.17 2.51 16.00
N VAL A 17 -5.28 1.90 15.56
CA VAL A 17 -5.74 1.94 14.17
C VAL A 17 -6.89 2.93 14.03
N THR A 18 -6.59 4.10 13.48
CA THR A 18 -7.62 5.05 13.06
C THR A 18 -8.12 4.75 11.64
N MET A 19 -9.33 5.19 11.31
CA MET A 19 -9.92 4.98 9.97
C MET A 19 -9.03 5.50 8.83
N PRO A 20 -8.35 6.67 8.94
CA PRO A 20 -7.40 7.11 7.92
C PRO A 20 -6.20 6.17 7.73
N ILE A 21 -5.64 5.63 8.81
CA ILE A 21 -4.52 4.68 8.78
C ILE A 21 -4.95 3.40 8.03
N TYR A 22 -6.11 2.85 8.39
CA TYR A 22 -6.69 1.67 7.74
C TYR A 22 -6.82 1.85 6.23
N TRP A 23 -7.42 2.96 5.78
CA TRP A 23 -7.63 3.22 4.35
C TRP A 23 -6.33 3.51 3.61
N CYS A 24 -5.38 4.21 4.21
CA CYS A 24 -4.06 4.46 3.62
C CYS A 24 -3.33 3.15 3.33
N PHE A 25 -3.25 2.24 4.31
CA PHE A 25 -2.60 0.94 4.11
C PHE A 25 -3.39 0.06 3.13
N THR A 26 -4.72 -0.03 3.27
CA THR A 26 -5.54 -0.90 2.43
C THR A 26 -5.47 -0.49 0.95
N ILE A 27 -5.77 0.78 0.64
CA ILE A 27 -5.76 1.28 -0.73
C ILE A 27 -4.31 1.32 -1.27
N GLY A 28 -3.35 1.74 -0.43
CA GLY A 28 -1.94 1.78 -0.80
C GLY A 28 -1.40 0.40 -1.22
N ILE A 29 -1.70 -0.65 -0.44
CA ILE A 29 -1.29 -2.03 -0.75
C ILE A 29 -1.94 -2.53 -2.03
N VAL A 30 -3.24 -2.30 -2.20
CA VAL A 30 -3.97 -2.73 -3.40
C VAL A 30 -3.37 -2.04 -4.63
N LEU A 31 -3.27 -0.71 -4.65
CA LEU A 31 -2.73 0.04 -5.79
C LEU A 31 -1.26 -0.33 -6.08
N PHE A 32 -0.42 -0.44 -5.05
CA PHE A 32 0.99 -0.76 -5.22
C PHE A 32 1.22 -2.20 -5.72
N SER A 33 0.56 -3.18 -5.10
CA SER A 33 0.81 -4.60 -5.43
C SER A 33 0.16 -5.00 -6.75
N PHE A 34 -1.11 -4.62 -6.97
CA PHE A 34 -1.78 -4.94 -8.24
C PHE A 34 -1.11 -4.25 -9.44
N SER A 35 -0.60 -3.02 -9.29
CA SER A 35 0.05 -2.33 -10.40
C SER A 35 1.34 -3.04 -10.85
N ILE A 36 2.19 -3.48 -9.92
CA ILE A 36 3.41 -4.24 -10.26
C ILE A 36 3.07 -5.58 -10.91
N TYR A 37 2.08 -6.33 -10.37
CA TYR A 37 1.65 -7.58 -10.99
C TYR A 37 1.08 -7.37 -12.39
N GLY A 38 0.28 -6.32 -12.58
CA GLY A 38 -0.26 -5.94 -13.88
C GLY A 38 0.84 -5.55 -14.87
N LEU A 39 1.83 -4.76 -14.43
CA LEU A 39 2.98 -4.38 -15.25
C LEU A 39 3.75 -5.62 -15.72
N ILE A 40 4.13 -6.52 -14.81
CA ILE A 40 4.89 -7.73 -15.13
C ILE A 40 4.10 -8.66 -16.05
N LEU A 41 2.83 -8.92 -15.76
CA LEU A 41 1.99 -9.79 -16.58
C LEU A 41 1.77 -9.21 -17.99
N SER A 42 1.64 -7.89 -18.08
CA SER A 42 1.47 -7.20 -19.35
C SER A 42 2.75 -7.23 -20.19
N ASP A 43 3.91 -7.04 -19.55
CA ASP A 43 5.22 -7.12 -20.19
C ASP A 43 5.50 -8.55 -20.70
N ALA A 44 5.18 -9.57 -19.90
CA ALA A 44 5.26 -10.98 -20.30
C ALA A 44 4.37 -11.34 -21.50
N ARG A 45 3.27 -10.60 -21.71
CA ARG A 45 2.35 -10.75 -22.85
C ARG A 45 2.72 -9.86 -24.05
N GLY A 46 3.87 -9.19 -24.01
CA GLY A 46 4.33 -8.28 -25.07
C GLY A 46 3.54 -6.98 -25.17
N LYS A 47 2.66 -6.66 -24.21
CA LYS A 47 1.85 -5.44 -24.18
C LYS A 47 2.23 -4.61 -22.95
N LYS A 48 3.07 -3.59 -23.11
CA LYS A 48 3.43 -2.70 -22.00
C LYS A 48 2.25 -1.79 -21.61
N LEU A 49 1.56 -2.12 -20.51
CA LEU A 49 0.51 -1.26 -19.94
C LEU A 49 1.13 -0.06 -19.21
N LYS A 50 1.52 0.97 -19.98
CA LYS A 50 2.20 2.18 -19.45
C LYS A 50 1.37 2.97 -18.43
N PHE A 51 0.04 2.87 -18.48
CA PHE A 51 -0.86 3.53 -17.52
C PHE A 51 -0.75 2.98 -16.09
N LEU A 52 -0.31 1.73 -15.91
CA LEU A 52 -0.09 1.16 -14.57
C LEU A 52 1.17 1.72 -13.90
N GLY A 53 2.07 2.35 -14.67
CA GLY A 53 3.32 2.93 -14.16
C GLY A 53 3.08 3.97 -13.06
N PRO A 54 2.28 5.02 -13.29
CA PRO A 54 1.95 6.04 -12.29
C PRO A 54 1.14 5.55 -11.08
N ILE A 55 0.48 4.39 -11.18
CA ILE A 55 -0.31 3.83 -10.05
C ILE A 55 0.61 3.33 -8.93
N THR A 56 1.79 2.81 -9.30
CA THR A 56 2.79 2.32 -8.32
C THR A 56 3.24 3.44 -7.34
N PRO A 57 3.72 4.61 -7.80
CA PRO A 57 4.12 5.69 -6.89
C PRO A 57 2.93 6.27 -6.10
N LEU A 58 1.71 6.28 -6.64
CA LEU A 58 0.53 6.70 -5.89
C LEU A 58 0.22 5.75 -4.73
N GLY A 59 0.26 4.43 -4.98
CA GLY A 59 0.12 3.42 -3.93
C GLY A 59 1.24 3.54 -2.88
N GLY A 60 2.48 3.78 -3.32
CA GLY A 60 3.62 4.02 -2.44
C GLY A 60 3.46 5.27 -1.56
N LEU A 61 2.92 6.37 -2.11
CA LEU A 61 2.65 7.59 -1.36
C LEU A 61 1.64 7.33 -0.25
N LEU A 62 0.54 6.61 -0.54
CA LEU A 62 -0.46 6.23 0.47
C LEU A 62 0.14 5.36 1.58
N LEU A 63 1.07 4.47 1.23
CA LEU A 63 1.77 3.67 2.23
C LEU A 63 2.64 4.54 3.14
N VAL A 64 3.40 5.48 2.58
CA VAL A 64 4.23 6.43 3.37
C VAL A 64 3.35 7.30 4.27
N THR A 65 2.21 7.79 3.78
CA THR A 65 1.27 8.56 4.62
C THR A 65 0.66 7.70 5.72
N GLY A 66 0.35 6.43 5.45
CA GLY A 66 -0.12 5.48 6.46
C GLY A 66 0.89 5.31 7.60
N TRP A 67 2.18 5.20 7.28
CA TRP A 67 3.26 5.14 8.27
C TRP A 67 3.41 6.44 9.06
N LEU A 68 3.35 7.59 8.41
CA LEU A 68 3.43 8.88 9.10
C LEU A 68 2.28 9.06 10.09
N LEU A 69 1.06 8.74 9.68
CA LEU A 69 -0.12 8.79 10.55
C LEU A 69 0.00 7.82 11.73
N LEU A 70 0.56 6.64 11.50
CA LEU A 70 0.81 5.67 12.55
C LEU A 70 1.81 6.21 13.59
N CYS A 71 2.92 6.81 13.15
CA CYS A 71 3.88 7.42 14.05
C CYS A 71 3.25 8.56 14.87
N ILE A 72 2.38 9.37 14.26
CA ILE A 72 1.68 10.46 14.96
C ILE A 72 0.68 9.90 15.98
N ALA A 73 -0.04 8.82 15.65
CA ALA A 73 -1.03 8.21 16.54
C ALA A 73 -0.39 7.39 17.68
N ALA A 74 0.86 6.96 17.53
CA ALA A 74 1.60 6.19 18.53
C ALA A 74 2.32 7.08 19.57
N PHE A 75 2.43 8.39 19.32
CA PHE A 75 2.98 9.39 20.24
C PHE A 75 1.86 10.19 20.91
#